data_AF-A0A6P6VI41-F1
#
_entry.id   AF-A0A6P6VI41-F1
#
_cell.length_a   1.000
_cell.length_b   1.000
_cell.length_c   1.000
_cell.angle_alpha   90.00
_cell.angle_beta   90.00
_cell.angle_gamma   90.00
#
_symmetry.space_group_name_H-M   'P 1'
#
loop_
_entity.id
_entity.type
_entity.pdbx_description
1 polymer ?
#
loop_
_entity_poly.entity_id
_entity_poly.type
_entity_poly.pdbx_seq_one_letter_code
_entity_poly.pdbx_strand_id
1 'polypeptide(L)'
;YYTAKWACASEDVLAFFTPVWLSPLENAYLWITGWKPSMILRLVDSLRKGQVPGATSLADLSEEQVKKIEGLRSRIRVDEEKVEREMERQQVAMADRKMVELARLVSLTKNGEHLAAASSSQINGLVEMAIKELLAGLEKVMKMADCVRLKTLKGVLDVLNPMQSADFLASSSVLQIQMRKWGKKREKRSVDECENHK
;
A
#
# COMPACT_ATOMS: atom_id res chain seq x y z
N TYR A 1 -5.22 -15.16 4.91
CA TYR A 1 -4.57 -14.25 3.94
C TYR A 1 -3.41 -13.47 4.57
N TYR A 2 -3.63 -12.50 5.46
CA TYR A 2 -2.54 -11.63 5.95
C TYR A 2 -1.40 -12.37 6.67
N THR A 3 -1.68 -13.47 7.38
CA THR A 3 -0.62 -14.33 7.95
C THR A 3 0.34 -14.85 6.88
N ALA A 4 -0.19 -15.34 5.75
CA ALA A 4 0.63 -15.82 4.64
C ALA A 4 1.36 -14.65 3.95
N LYS A 5 0.68 -13.51 3.74
CA LYS A 5 1.29 -12.30 3.18
C LYS A 5 2.51 -11.86 4.02
N TRP A 6 2.35 -11.82 5.35
CA TRP A 6 3.42 -11.40 6.26
C TRP A 6 4.58 -12.39 6.34
N ALA A 7 4.32 -13.68 6.14
CA ALA A 7 5.38 -14.68 6.03
C ALA A 7 6.22 -14.42 4.77
N CYS A 8 5.59 -14.25 3.60
CA CYS A 8 6.29 -13.96 2.34
C CYS A 8 7.05 -12.63 2.37
N ALA A 9 6.57 -11.63 3.09
CA ALA A 9 7.26 -10.34 3.19
C ALA A 9 8.60 -10.40 3.92
N SER A 10 8.83 -11.43 4.75
CA SER A 10 10.14 -11.67 5.35
C SER A 10 11.17 -12.22 4.35
N GLU A 11 10.71 -12.77 3.22
CA GLU A 11 11.56 -13.24 2.13
C GLU A 11 11.81 -12.12 1.11
N ASP A 12 10.74 -11.46 0.65
CA ASP A 12 10.82 -10.33 -0.27
C ASP A 12 9.67 -9.34 -0.02
N VAL A 13 9.97 -8.25 0.69
CA VAL A 13 9.02 -7.17 0.93
C VAL A 13 8.78 -6.32 -0.32
N LEU A 14 9.76 -6.19 -1.23
CA LEU A 14 9.67 -5.28 -2.37
C LEU A 14 8.63 -5.75 -3.38
N ALA A 15 8.44 -7.06 -3.53
CA ALA A 15 7.37 -7.65 -4.34
C ALA A 15 5.96 -7.11 -3.99
N PHE A 16 5.74 -6.64 -2.77
CA PHE A 16 4.47 -6.06 -2.34
C PHE A 16 4.33 -4.56 -2.60
N PHE A 17 5.46 -3.84 -2.72
CA PHE A 17 5.49 -2.41 -3.07
C PHE A 17 5.42 -2.20 -4.59
N THR A 18 5.88 -3.18 -5.38
CA THR A 18 5.82 -3.15 -6.85
C THR A 18 5.22 -4.44 -7.41
N PRO A 19 3.93 -4.71 -7.13
CA PRO A 19 3.29 -5.94 -7.59
C PRO A 19 3.19 -6.00 -9.11
N VAL A 20 3.82 -7.01 -9.71
CA VAL A 20 3.91 -7.20 -11.17
C VAL A 20 2.56 -7.53 -11.82
N TRP A 21 1.56 -7.95 -11.05
CA TRP A 21 0.23 -8.29 -11.55
C TRP A 21 -0.73 -7.09 -11.65
N LEU A 22 -0.37 -5.93 -11.09
CA LEU A 22 -1.16 -4.70 -11.18
C LEU A 22 -0.79 -3.91 -12.43
N SER A 23 -1.79 -3.28 -13.06
CA SER A 23 -1.53 -2.32 -14.14
C SER A 23 -0.83 -1.06 -13.59
N PRO A 24 -0.15 -0.26 -14.43
CA PRO A 24 0.46 1.00 -13.99
C PRO A 24 -0.52 1.95 -13.30
N LEU A 25 -1.79 1.97 -13.76
CA LEU A 25 -2.84 2.75 -13.11
C LEU A 25 -3.14 2.24 -11.70
N GLU A 26 -3.27 0.93 -11.51
CA GLU A 26 -3.50 0.35 -10.18
C GLU A 26 -2.32 0.61 -9.24
N ASN A 27 -1.08 0.46 -9.74
CA ASN A 27 0.14 0.76 -8.98
C ASN A 27 0.19 2.22 -8.51
N ALA A 28 -0.17 3.18 -9.37
CA ALA A 28 -0.19 4.60 -9.02
C ALA A 28 -1.19 4.97 -7.91
N TYR A 29 -2.21 4.14 -7.68
CA TYR A 29 -3.22 4.35 -6.64
C TYR A 29 -3.02 3.44 -5.40
N LEU A 30 -1.92 2.70 -5.33
CA LEU A 30 -1.55 2.00 -4.10
C LEU A 30 -1.17 2.99 -3.00
N TRP A 31 -1.72 2.75 -1.82
CA TRP A 31 -1.27 3.33 -0.57
C TRP A 31 -0.43 2.29 0.16
N ILE A 32 0.88 2.49 0.21
CA ILE A 32 1.85 1.49 0.71
C ILE A 32 1.81 0.23 -0.19
N THR A 33 1.17 -0.86 0.25
CA THR A 33 1.05 -2.11 -0.51
C THR A 33 -0.40 -2.53 -0.78
N GLY A 34 -1.33 -1.57 -0.88
CA GLY A 34 -2.76 -1.88 -1.06
C GLY A 34 -3.65 -0.64 -1.09
N TRP A 35 -4.95 -0.80 -0.91
CA TRP A 35 -5.90 0.32 -0.88
C TRP A 35 -5.77 1.16 0.41
N LYS A 36 -6.11 2.45 0.33
CA LYS A 36 -6.13 3.37 1.49
C LYS A 36 -7.44 3.20 2.29
N PRO A 37 -7.39 2.89 3.60
CA PRO A 37 -8.55 2.66 4.45
C PRO A 37 -9.72 3.66 4.31
N SER A 38 -9.42 4.95 4.23
CA SER A 38 -10.41 6.03 4.05
C SER A 38 -11.18 5.96 2.72
N MET A 39 -10.68 5.26 1.69
CA MET A 39 -11.44 5.01 0.45
C MET A 39 -12.69 4.18 0.70
N ILE A 40 -12.59 3.16 1.56
CA ILE A 40 -13.71 2.29 1.90
C ILE A 40 -14.76 3.04 2.73
N LEU A 41 -14.35 3.91 3.64
CA LEU A 41 -15.27 4.73 4.41
C LEU A 41 -16.00 5.77 3.54
N ARG A 42 -15.33 6.27 2.48
CA ARG A 42 -15.99 7.10 1.46
C ARG A 42 -16.98 6.31 0.62
N LEU A 43 -16.65 5.05 0.29
CA LEU A 43 -17.58 4.16 -0.42
C LEU A 43 -18.86 3.94 0.39
N VAL A 44 -18.76 3.74 1.71
CA VAL A 44 -19.93 3.65 2.60
C VAL A 44 -20.80 4.91 2.50
N ASP A 45 -20.21 6.10 2.49
CA ASP A 45 -20.95 7.36 2.33
C ASP A 45 -21.65 7.45 0.95
N SER A 46 -20.97 7.03 -0.12
CA SER A 46 -21.54 7.03 -1.48
C SER A 46 -22.70 6.05 -1.61
N LEU A 47 -22.59 4.88 -1.00
CA LEU A 47 -23.66 3.87 -0.96
C LEU A 47 -24.87 4.39 -0.18
N ARG A 48 -24.63 5.02 0.98
CA ARG A 48 -25.68 5.68 1.77
C ARG A 48 -26.42 6.76 1.00
N LYS A 49 -25.72 7.55 0.18
CA LYS A 49 -26.32 8.62 -0.62
C LYS A 49 -27.05 8.12 -1.88
N GLY A 50 -27.16 6.81 -2.08
CA GLY A 50 -27.79 6.23 -3.27
C GLY A 50 -27.05 6.53 -4.57
N GLN A 51 -25.77 6.91 -4.50
CA GLN A 51 -24.97 7.28 -5.67
C GLN A 51 -24.52 6.06 -6.49
N VAL A 52 -24.79 4.85 -6.00
CA VAL A 52 -24.43 3.58 -6.65
C VAL A 52 -25.71 2.81 -6.98
N PRO A 53 -26.03 2.60 -8.27
CA PRO A 53 -27.18 1.81 -8.68
C PRO A 53 -27.07 0.36 -8.20
N GLY A 54 -28.11 -0.18 -7.58
CA GLY A 54 -28.22 -1.60 -7.22
C GLY A 54 -27.75 -2.00 -5.81
N ALA A 55 -27.28 -1.07 -4.98
CA ALA A 55 -26.96 -1.32 -3.56
C ALA A 55 -27.87 -0.47 -2.66
N THR A 56 -29.07 -0.96 -2.40
CA THR A 56 -30.11 -0.20 -1.70
C THR A 56 -30.08 -0.38 -0.19
N SER A 57 -29.49 -1.45 0.34
CA SER A 57 -29.56 -1.78 1.78
C SER A 57 -28.80 -0.77 2.67
N LEU A 58 -27.82 -0.07 2.10
CA LEU A 58 -27.02 0.93 2.81
C LEU A 58 -27.64 2.34 2.79
N ALA A 59 -28.70 2.56 2.02
CA ALA A 59 -29.49 3.80 2.10
C ALA A 59 -30.18 3.93 3.46
N ASP A 60 -30.51 2.79 4.09
CA ASP A 60 -31.26 2.69 5.35
C ASP A 60 -30.36 2.55 6.59
N LEU A 61 -29.17 3.15 6.57
CA LEU A 61 -28.31 3.17 7.76
C LEU A 61 -28.96 3.98 8.90
N SER A 62 -29.11 3.36 10.06
CA SER A 62 -29.60 4.05 11.25
C SER A 62 -28.62 5.13 11.72
N GLU A 63 -29.12 6.15 12.42
CA GLU A 63 -28.31 7.24 12.95
C GLU A 63 -27.19 6.74 13.88
N GLU A 64 -27.48 5.71 14.69
CA GLU A 64 -26.48 5.05 15.53
C GLU A 64 -25.38 4.36 14.72
N GLN A 65 -25.71 3.71 13.60
CA GLN A 65 -24.70 3.13 12.70
C GLN A 65 -23.84 4.23 12.07
N VAL A 66 -24.45 5.34 11.63
CA VAL A 66 -23.72 6.49 11.06
C VAL A 66 -22.74 7.06 12.10
N LYS A 67 -23.19 7.30 13.32
CA LYS A 67 -22.35 7.81 14.42
C LYS A 67 -21.18 6.88 14.74
N LYS A 68 -21.40 5.55 14.74
CA LYS A 68 -20.34 4.55 14.93
C LYS A 68 -19.32 4.58 13.78
N ILE A 69 -19.78 4.70 12.53
CA ILE A 69 -18.91 4.81 11.35
C ILE A 69 -18.09 6.10 11.37
N GLU A 70 -18.67 7.23 11.81
CA GLU A 70 -17.94 8.49 11.98
C GLU A 70 -16.86 8.39 13.05
N GLY A 71 -17.18 7.77 14.19
CA GLY A 71 -16.18 7.48 15.23
C GLY A 71 -15.05 6.56 14.74
N LEU A 72 -15.39 5.56 13.93
CA LEU A 72 -14.39 4.70 13.27
C LEU A 72 -13.53 5.51 12.31
N ARG A 73 -14.11 6.40 11.49
CA ARG A 73 -13.38 7.24 10.54
C ARG A 73 -12.32 8.09 11.21
N SER A 74 -12.65 8.74 12.32
CA SER A 74 -11.68 9.54 13.08
C SER A 74 -10.51 8.72 13.59
N ARG A 75 -10.77 7.50 14.10
CA ARG A 75 -9.71 6.58 14.55
C ARG A 75 -8.82 6.10 13.40
N ILE A 76 -9.45 5.69 12.29
CA ILE A 76 -8.73 5.20 11.10
C ILE A 76 -7.87 6.30 10.49
N ARG A 77 -8.33 7.55 10.46
CA ARG A 77 -7.52 8.69 10.00
C ARG A 77 -6.22 8.83 10.80
N VAL A 78 -6.30 8.79 12.13
CA VAL A 78 -5.11 8.88 13.00
C VAL A 78 -4.17 7.69 12.78
N ASP A 79 -4.71 6.49 12.56
CA ASP A 79 -3.91 5.31 12.28
C ASP A 79 -3.28 5.34 10.87
N GLU A 80 -3.96 5.89 9.85
CA GLU A 80 -3.37 6.18 8.53
C GLU A 80 -2.21 7.17 8.64
N GLU A 81 -2.39 8.28 9.37
CA GLU A 81 -1.35 9.30 9.60
C GLU A 81 -0.12 8.72 10.33
N LYS A 82 -0.29 7.71 11.19
CA LYS A 82 0.86 6.99 11.80
C LYS A 82 1.62 6.16 10.78
N VAL A 83 0.93 5.47 9.88
CA VAL A 83 1.54 4.67 8.81
C VAL A 83 2.31 5.57 7.86
N GLU A 84 1.72 6.71 7.47
CA GLU A 84 2.33 7.68 6.56
C GLU A 84 3.61 8.29 7.16
N ARG A 85 3.58 8.66 8.44
CA ARG A 85 4.79 9.15 9.13
C ARG A 85 5.88 8.09 9.25
N GLU A 86 5.53 6.83 9.46
CA GLU A 86 6.53 5.76 9.46
C GLU A 86 7.12 5.57 8.05
N MET A 87 6.30 5.62 6.99
CA MET A 87 6.80 5.55 5.60
C MET A 87 7.73 6.71 5.28
N GLU A 88 7.36 7.93 5.67
CA GLU A 88 8.19 9.13 5.53
C GLU A 88 9.55 8.95 6.24
N ARG A 89 9.53 8.42 7.47
CA ARG A 89 10.77 8.07 8.20
C ARG A 89 11.65 7.11 7.40
N GLN A 90 11.08 6.08 6.77
CA GLN A 90 11.86 5.14 5.93
C GLN A 90 12.42 5.82 4.67
N GLN A 91 11.67 6.73 4.05
CA GLN A 91 12.13 7.49 2.88
C GLN A 91 13.29 8.42 3.24
N VAL A 92 13.23 9.09 4.41
CA VAL A 92 14.32 9.95 4.90
C VAL A 92 15.55 9.13 5.26
N ALA A 93 15.38 7.94 5.86
CA ALA A 93 16.49 7.07 6.26
C ALA A 93 17.40 6.65 5.09
N MET A 94 16.87 6.60 3.86
CA MET A 94 17.67 6.35 2.65
C MET A 94 18.77 7.40 2.42
N ALA A 95 18.55 8.63 2.89
CA ALA A 95 19.47 9.76 2.76
C ALA A 95 20.30 10.00 4.04
N ASP A 96 20.25 9.10 5.03
CA ASP A 96 21.01 9.25 6.27
C ASP A 96 22.52 9.24 6.00
N ARG A 97 23.27 9.95 6.86
CA ARG A 97 24.72 10.12 6.74
C ARG A 97 25.46 8.80 6.53
N LYS A 98 25.05 7.72 7.22
CA LYS A 98 25.64 6.38 7.07
C LYS A 98 25.43 5.80 5.67
N MET A 99 24.23 5.93 5.10
CA MET A 99 23.93 5.47 3.74
C MET A 99 24.71 6.27 2.69
N VAL A 100 24.81 7.59 2.86
CA VAL A 100 25.59 8.47 1.98
C VAL A 100 27.08 8.12 2.02
N GLU A 101 27.62 7.86 3.22
CA GLU A 101 29.01 7.44 3.39
C GLU A 101 29.29 6.08 2.76
N LEU A 102 28.39 5.10 2.94
CA LEU A 102 28.49 3.80 2.27
C LEU A 102 28.45 3.95 0.74
N ALA A 103 27.56 4.78 0.20
CA ALA A 103 27.50 5.03 -1.25
C ALA A 103 28.80 5.64 -1.79
N ARG A 104 29.41 6.57 -1.03
CA ARG A 104 30.72 7.14 -1.37
C ARG A 104 31.83 6.09 -1.36
N LEU A 105 31.91 5.25 -0.34
CA LEU A 105 32.92 4.19 -0.22
C LEU A 105 32.79 3.16 -1.35
N VAL A 106 31.57 2.73 -1.69
CA VAL A 106 31.33 1.83 -2.84
C VAL A 106 31.82 2.46 -4.14
N SER A 107 31.61 3.76 -4.33
CA SER A 107 32.03 4.48 -5.54
C SER A 107 33.55 4.56 -5.67
N LEU A 108 34.27 4.80 -4.57
CA LEU A 108 35.75 4.82 -4.55
C LEU A 108 36.34 3.43 -4.86
N THR A 109 35.71 2.37 -4.34
CA THR A 109 36.16 1.00 -4.56
C THR A 109 36.00 0.56 -6.03
N LYS A 110 35.02 1.12 -6.75
CA LYS A 110 34.82 0.87 -8.19
C LYS A 110 35.80 1.65 -9.08
N ASN A 111 36.34 2.77 -8.61
CA ASN A 111 37.20 3.67 -9.39
C ASN A 111 38.70 3.32 -9.33
N GLY A 112 39.07 2.18 -8.75
CA GLY A 112 40.44 1.65 -8.79
C GLY A 112 41.39 2.20 -7.73
N GLU A 113 40.91 2.91 -6.71
CA GLU A 113 41.72 3.17 -5.52
C GLU A 113 41.93 1.85 -4.76
N HIS A 114 43.20 1.50 -4.54
CA HIS A 114 43.73 0.27 -3.92
C HIS A 114 43.23 0.01 -2.47
N LEU A 115 41.93 -0.16 -2.28
CA LEU A 115 41.41 -0.83 -1.08
C LEU A 115 41.62 -2.33 -1.27
N ALA A 116 42.32 -2.97 -0.34
CA ALA A 116 42.56 -4.41 -0.38
C ALA A 116 41.23 -5.17 -0.58
N ALA A 117 41.25 -6.33 -1.25
CA ALA A 117 40.05 -7.15 -1.49
C ALA A 117 39.25 -7.43 -0.20
N ALA A 118 39.95 -7.53 0.95
CA ALA A 118 39.34 -7.63 2.27
C ALA A 118 38.46 -6.41 2.62
N SER A 119 38.93 -5.19 2.35
CA SER A 119 38.20 -3.93 2.57
C SER A 119 36.97 -3.79 1.64
N SER A 120 37.05 -4.26 0.39
CA SER A 120 35.90 -4.29 -0.52
C SER A 120 34.81 -5.25 -0.04
N SER A 121 35.17 -6.45 0.42
CA SER A 121 34.21 -7.41 0.98
C SER A 121 33.52 -6.87 2.24
N GLN A 122 34.26 -6.15 3.08
CA GLN A 122 33.74 -5.54 4.30
C GLN A 122 32.74 -4.43 3.99
N ILE A 123 33.03 -3.57 3.00
CA ILE A 123 32.10 -2.53 2.54
C ILE A 123 30.82 -3.16 1.99
N ASN A 124 30.93 -4.20 1.15
CA ASN A 124 29.76 -4.92 0.63
C ASN A 124 28.90 -5.51 1.76
N GLY A 125 29.51 -6.13 2.77
CA GLY A 125 28.78 -6.63 3.94
C GLY A 125 28.06 -5.53 4.73
N LEU A 126 28.68 -4.35 4.88
CA LEU A 126 28.03 -3.19 5.53
C LEU A 126 26.84 -2.66 4.71
N VAL A 127 26.96 -2.63 3.38
CA VAL A 127 25.87 -2.23 2.47
C VAL A 127 24.71 -3.21 2.56
N GLU A 128 24.99 -4.52 2.54
CA GLU A 128 23.95 -5.55 2.64
C GLU A 128 23.20 -5.47 3.97
N MET A 129 23.91 -5.24 5.08
CA MET A 129 23.29 -5.00 6.39
C MET A 129 22.41 -3.75 6.39
N ALA A 130 22.87 -2.64 5.80
CA ALA A 130 22.09 -1.41 5.73
C ALA A 130 20.83 -1.57 4.85
N ILE A 131 20.93 -2.27 3.72
CA ILE A 131 19.77 -2.61 2.88
C ILE A 131 18.79 -3.48 3.67
N LYS A 132 19.28 -4.49 4.40
CA LYS A 132 18.43 -5.36 5.22
C LYS A 132 17.66 -4.57 6.29
N GLU A 133 18.29 -3.57 6.92
CA GLU A 133 17.61 -2.68 7.86
C GLU A 133 16.50 -1.85 7.20
N LEU A 134 16.73 -1.33 5.99
CA LEU A 134 15.73 -0.60 5.21
C LEU A 134 14.55 -1.50 4.81
N LEU A 135 14.82 -2.73 4.36
CA LEU A 135 13.79 -3.71 4.01
C LEU A 135 12.94 -4.09 5.23
N ALA A 136 13.56 -4.30 6.39
CA ALA A 136 12.84 -4.55 7.65
C ALA A 136 11.95 -3.35 8.04
N GLY A 137 12.42 -2.12 7.77
CA GLY A 137 11.63 -0.90 7.92
C GLY A 137 10.39 -0.88 7.03
N LEU A 138 10.54 -1.23 5.76
CA LEU A 138 9.41 -1.35 4.81
C LEU A 138 8.43 -2.46 5.21
N GLU A 139 8.93 -3.59 5.72
CA GLU A 139 8.10 -4.69 6.21
C GLU A 139 7.23 -4.24 7.39
N LYS A 140 7.80 -3.45 8.32
CA LYS A 140 7.06 -2.83 9.42
C LYS A 140 5.96 -1.90 8.89
N VAL A 141 6.25 -1.01 7.96
CA VAL A 141 5.25 -0.10 7.35
C VAL A 141 4.13 -0.90 6.71
N MET A 142 4.47 -1.95 5.96
CA MET A 142 3.49 -2.84 5.32
C MET A 142 2.55 -3.48 6.35
N LYS A 143 3.11 -4.06 7.43
CA LYS A 143 2.34 -4.68 8.51
C LYS A 143 1.43 -3.67 9.22
N MET A 144 1.92 -2.45 9.47
CA MET A 144 1.09 -1.38 10.04
C MET A 144 -0.08 -1.04 9.11
N ALA A 145 0.18 -0.83 7.82
CA ALA A 145 -0.86 -0.54 6.82
C ALA A 145 -1.92 -1.65 6.74
N ASP A 146 -1.50 -2.90 6.72
CA ASP A 146 -2.39 -4.06 6.71
C ASP A 146 -3.24 -4.16 7.99
N CYS A 147 -2.68 -3.82 9.14
CA CYS A 147 -3.42 -3.74 10.40
C CYS A 147 -4.52 -2.68 10.32
N VAL A 148 -4.25 -1.49 9.76
CA VAL A 148 -5.28 -0.45 9.59
C VAL A 148 -6.39 -0.91 8.63
N ARG A 149 -6.05 -1.61 7.53
CA ARG A 149 -7.04 -2.21 6.62
C ARG A 149 -7.94 -3.21 7.33
N LEU A 150 -7.36 -4.11 8.13
CA LEU A 150 -8.10 -5.10 8.91
C LEU A 150 -9.02 -4.43 9.93
N LYS A 151 -8.51 -3.46 10.70
CA LYS A 151 -9.32 -2.68 11.65
C LYS A 151 -10.48 -1.97 10.96
N THR A 152 -10.25 -1.45 9.76
CA THR A 152 -11.27 -0.72 8.99
C THR A 152 -12.37 -1.66 8.50
N LEU A 153 -11.99 -2.76 7.84
CA LEU A 153 -12.97 -3.74 7.37
C LEU A 153 -13.76 -4.34 8.54
N LYS A 154 -13.06 -4.79 9.59
CA LYS A 154 -13.72 -5.31 10.79
C LYS A 154 -14.64 -4.26 11.40
N GLY A 155 -14.16 -3.04 11.60
CA GLY A 155 -14.95 -1.97 12.22
C GLY A 155 -16.20 -1.59 11.42
N VAL A 156 -16.15 -1.60 10.08
CA VAL A 156 -17.34 -1.39 9.25
C VAL A 156 -18.28 -2.58 9.39
N LEU A 157 -17.80 -3.81 9.23
CA LEU A 157 -18.62 -5.02 9.27
C LEU A 157 -19.27 -5.25 10.65
N ASP A 158 -18.61 -4.87 11.74
CA ASP A 158 -19.17 -4.94 13.10
C ASP A 158 -20.36 -3.98 13.32
N VAL A 159 -20.49 -2.94 12.50
CA VAL A 159 -21.57 -1.94 12.59
C VAL A 159 -22.75 -2.30 11.68
N LEU A 160 -22.45 -2.91 10.54
CA LEU A 160 -23.45 -3.26 9.53
C LEU A 160 -24.20 -4.55 9.89
N ASN A 161 -25.46 -4.65 9.47
CA ASN A 161 -26.16 -5.93 9.49
C ASN A 161 -25.71 -6.82 8.30
N PRO A 162 -26.04 -8.12 8.28
CA PRO A 162 -25.56 -9.03 7.23
C PRO A 162 -25.90 -8.62 5.79
N MET A 163 -27.08 -8.05 5.54
CA MET A 163 -27.46 -7.56 4.20
C MET A 163 -26.65 -6.33 3.80
N GLN A 164 -26.51 -5.37 4.70
CA GLN A 164 -25.68 -4.18 4.50
C GLN A 164 -24.20 -4.56 4.26
N SER A 165 -23.69 -5.54 5.01
CA SER A 165 -22.34 -6.10 4.81
C SER A 165 -22.18 -6.72 3.43
N ALA A 166 -23.16 -7.48 2.96
CA ALA A 166 -23.12 -8.08 1.62
C ALA A 166 -23.09 -7.00 0.54
N ASP A 167 -23.98 -6.00 0.61
CA ASP A 167 -24.01 -4.87 -0.33
C ASP A 167 -22.71 -4.07 -0.32
N PHE A 168 -22.15 -3.83 0.87
CA PHE A 168 -20.88 -3.14 1.05
C PHE A 168 -19.72 -3.90 0.39
N LEU A 169 -19.61 -5.21 0.62
CA LEU A 169 -18.55 -6.05 0.06
C LEU A 169 -18.71 -6.23 -1.46
N ALA A 170 -19.93 -6.38 -1.95
CA ALA A 170 -20.24 -6.43 -3.37
C ALA A 170 -19.82 -5.13 -4.07
N SER A 171 -20.22 -3.98 -3.53
CA SER A 171 -19.87 -2.65 -4.05
C SER A 171 -18.36 -2.41 -4.01
N SER A 172 -17.68 -2.84 -2.94
CA SER A 172 -16.22 -2.77 -2.83
C SER A 172 -15.53 -3.61 -3.91
N SER A 173 -16.05 -4.81 -4.18
CA SER A 173 -15.54 -5.71 -5.21
C SER A 173 -15.77 -5.15 -6.61
N VAL A 174 -16.94 -4.57 -6.87
CA VAL A 174 -17.25 -3.87 -8.13
C VAL A 174 -16.24 -2.75 -8.37
N LEU A 175 -15.97 -1.91 -7.36
CA LEU A 175 -14.98 -0.84 -7.49
C LEU A 175 -13.59 -1.37 -7.89
N GLN A 176 -13.12 -2.42 -7.24
CA GLN A 176 -11.83 -3.06 -7.56
C GLN A 176 -11.81 -3.65 -8.99
N ILE A 177 -12.89 -4.33 -9.39
CA ILE A 177 -13.02 -4.89 -10.74
C ILE A 177 -13.00 -3.78 -11.80
N GLN A 178 -13.71 -2.67 -11.57
CA GLN A 178 -13.73 -1.55 -12.51
C GLN A 178 -12.36 -0.88 -12.63
N MET A 179 -11.67 -0.67 -11.51
CA MET A 179 -10.31 -0.14 -11.52
C MET A 179 -9.36 -1.01 -12.36
N ARG A 180 -9.43 -2.33 -12.20
CA ARG A 180 -8.67 -3.30 -13.02
C ARG A 180 -9.01 -3.19 -14.50
N LYS A 181 -10.30 -3.11 -14.85
CA LYS A 181 -10.76 -2.98 -16.24
C LYS A 181 -10.26 -1.69 -16.88
N TRP A 182 -10.35 -0.57 -16.17
CA TRP A 182 -9.86 0.73 -16.64
C TRP A 182 -8.35 0.73 -16.82
N GLY A 183 -7.61 0.13 -15.88
CA GLY A 183 -6.16 -0.03 -15.98
C GLY A 183 -5.74 -0.79 -17.23
N LYS A 184 -6.31 -1.98 -17.47
CA LYS A 184 -6.06 -2.78 -18.67
C LYS A 184 -6.43 -2.06 -19.96
N LYS A 185 -7.54 -1.31 -19.99
CA LYS A 185 -7.95 -0.52 -21.17
C LYS A 185 -6.97 0.61 -21.48
N ARG A 186 -6.37 1.23 -20.46
CA ARG A 186 -5.36 2.29 -20.64
C ARG A 186 -4.05 1.74 -21.17
N GLU A 187 -3.60 0.61 -20.63
CA GLU A 187 -2.35 -0.04 -21.03
C GLU A 187 -2.34 -0.46 -22.50
N LYS A 188 -3.44 -1.05 -22.98
CA LYS A 188 -3.59 -1.37 -24.40
C LYS A 188 -3.44 -0.14 -25.30
N ARG A 189 -4.13 0.95 -24.97
CA ARG A 189 -4.06 2.21 -25.73
C ARG A 189 -2.64 2.79 -25.79
N SER A 190 -1.90 2.75 -24.69
CA SER A 190 -0.51 3.24 -24.69
C SER A 190 0.43 2.42 -25.56
N VAL A 191 0.21 1.11 -25.68
CA VAL A 191 0.99 0.24 -26.57
C VAL A 191 0.67 0.58 -28.04
N ASP A 192 -0.61 0.65 -28.37
CA ASP A 192 -1.07 0.99 -29.73
C ASP A 192 -0.57 2.38 -30.17
N GLU A 193 -0.55 3.38 -29.28
CA GLU A 193 -0.06 4.73 -29.59
C GLU A 193 1.46 4.76 -29.81
N CYS A 194 2.25 3.99 -29.04
CA CYS A 194 3.70 3.90 -29.21
C CYS A 194 4.12 3.12 -30.46
N GLU A 195 3.35 2.12 -30.88
CA GLU A 195 3.61 1.36 -32.12
C GLU A 195 3.29 2.20 -33.36
N ASN A 196 2.27 3.05 -33.31
CA ASN A 196 1.91 3.94 -34.43
C ASN A 196 2.86 5.15 -34.62
N HIS A 197 3.77 5.40 -33.68
CA HIS A 197 4.77 6.49 -33.74
C HIS A 197 6.21 6.00 -33.97
N LYS A 198 6.40 4.72 -34.30
CA LYS A 198 7.68 4.13 -34.73
C LYS A 198 7.65 3.82 -36.23
#